data_AF-A0A9C8JFN5-F1
#
_entry.id   AF-A0A9C8JFN5-F1
#
_cell.length_a   1.000
_cell.length_b   1.000
_cell.length_c   1.000
_cell.angle_alpha   90.00
_cell.angle_beta   90.00
_cell.angle_gamma   90.00
#
_symmetry.space_group_name_H-M   'P 1'
#
loop_
_entity.id
_entity.type
_entity.pdbx_description
1 polymer ?
#
loop_
_entity_poly.entity_id
_entity_poly.type
_entity_poly.pdbx_seq_one_letter_code
_entity_poly.pdbx_strand_id
1 'polypeptide(L)'
;MQSLYTDMTYSFLVKLMDASLISDKERITELGFTPVQVNVISNLPHSDLYKLSRIYKLLDISINEIYLTKAINQAKENVRCRSDIENMDITHKLLRNLSTLSAHETESKSLSELFNLSNKIISQLASMTIQDTLAIARTGIVFYEISANEFKLAMALEYIQESRREEEAINHLIVKDASWPMVHALTGMSRALFQEMRKSLNAPKTLGGPPRRLTEEEEIIAWNSWVKTANKTPLERCITVSQTLNDIALRHLWPTLSEWLKNESESVKSSVVI
;
A
#
# COMPACT_ATOMS: atom_id res chain seq x y z
N MET A 1 -19.13 6.69 -3.63
CA MET A 1 -18.46 5.61 -4.41
C MET A 1 -17.07 5.19 -3.91
N GLN A 2 -16.18 6.12 -3.51
CA GLN A 2 -14.83 5.76 -3.06
C GLN A 2 -14.81 4.83 -1.84
N SER A 3 -15.73 5.05 -0.88
CA SER A 3 -15.88 4.21 0.31
C SER A 3 -16.15 2.73 -0.02
N LEU A 4 -17.03 2.44 -0.99
CA LEU A 4 -17.30 1.08 -1.45
C LEU A 4 -16.03 0.41 -1.95
N TYR A 5 -15.27 1.07 -2.84
CA TYR A 5 -14.04 0.50 -3.37
C TYR A 5 -13.00 0.29 -2.26
N THR A 6 -12.85 1.23 -1.34
CA THR A 6 -11.90 1.07 -0.22
C THR A 6 -12.26 -0.11 0.67
N ASP A 7 -13.52 -0.23 1.08
CA ASP A 7 -13.98 -1.33 1.92
C ASP A 7 -13.84 -2.69 1.22
N MET A 8 -14.22 -2.76 -0.05
CA MET A 8 -14.18 -4.00 -0.82
C MET A 8 -12.74 -4.39 -1.14
N THR A 9 -11.89 -3.45 -1.56
CA THR A 9 -10.47 -3.71 -1.81
C THR A 9 -9.77 -4.18 -0.54
N TYR A 10 -9.96 -3.52 0.60
CA TYR A 10 -9.34 -3.97 1.85
C TYR A 10 -9.76 -5.39 2.22
N SER A 11 -11.07 -5.67 2.20
CA SER A 11 -11.60 -6.99 2.60
C SER A 11 -11.12 -8.10 1.68
N PHE A 12 -11.04 -7.82 0.39
CA PHE A 12 -10.57 -8.77 -0.60
C PHE A 12 -9.07 -9.04 -0.47
N LEU A 13 -8.25 -7.99 -0.25
CA LEU A 13 -6.81 -8.14 -0.02
C LEU A 13 -6.51 -8.90 1.29
N VAL A 14 -7.27 -8.63 2.37
CA VAL A 14 -7.14 -9.39 3.62
C VAL A 14 -7.51 -10.86 3.41
N LYS A 15 -8.62 -11.13 2.69
CA LYS A 15 -8.97 -12.51 2.34
C LYS A 15 -7.88 -13.20 1.53
N LEU A 16 -7.21 -12.49 0.62
CA LEU A 16 -6.06 -13.05 -0.11
C LEU A 16 -4.86 -13.34 0.80
N MET A 17 -4.60 -12.51 1.82
CA MET A 17 -3.57 -12.80 2.83
C MET A 17 -3.91 -14.06 3.64
N ASP A 18 -5.12 -14.13 4.18
CA ASP A 18 -5.57 -15.27 4.99
C ASP A 18 -5.61 -16.55 4.15
N ALA A 19 -5.97 -16.40 2.88
CA ALA A 19 -5.89 -17.45 1.87
C ALA A 19 -4.45 -17.70 1.38
N SER A 20 -3.45 -17.55 2.26
CA SER A 20 -2.07 -18.08 2.15
C SER A 20 -1.96 -19.58 1.78
N LEU A 21 -3.09 -20.24 1.47
CA LEU A 21 -3.28 -21.61 1.02
C LEU A 21 -4.20 -21.71 -0.22
N ILE A 22 -4.30 -20.69 -1.09
CA ILE A 22 -4.84 -20.92 -2.44
C ILE A 22 -3.77 -21.72 -3.20
N SER A 23 -3.77 -23.03 -2.97
CA SER A 23 -3.01 -24.05 -3.71
C SER A 23 -3.39 -24.07 -5.20
N ASP A 24 -4.41 -23.31 -5.57
CA ASP A 24 -5.02 -23.26 -6.89
C ASP A 24 -4.60 -21.99 -7.64
N LYS A 25 -3.48 -22.11 -8.36
CA LYS A 25 -2.95 -21.02 -9.20
C LYS A 25 -3.95 -20.56 -10.27
N GLU A 26 -4.85 -21.44 -10.71
CA GLU A 26 -5.83 -21.13 -11.76
C GLU A 26 -6.87 -20.13 -11.22
N ARG A 27 -7.39 -20.34 -10.01
CA ARG A 27 -8.33 -19.40 -9.37
C ARG A 27 -7.70 -18.02 -9.10
N ILE A 28 -6.40 -17.96 -8.82
CA ILE A 28 -5.69 -16.67 -8.63
C ILE A 28 -5.66 -15.87 -9.94
N THR A 29 -5.33 -16.55 -11.04
CA THR A 29 -5.29 -15.92 -12.36
C THR A 29 -6.68 -15.50 -12.85
N GLU A 30 -7.72 -16.28 -12.55
CA GLU A 30 -9.12 -15.91 -12.84
C GLU A 30 -9.54 -14.62 -12.11
N LEU A 31 -9.02 -14.40 -10.90
CA LEU A 31 -9.26 -13.18 -10.13
C LEU A 31 -8.41 -11.99 -10.61
N GLY A 32 -7.62 -12.13 -11.68
CA GLY A 32 -6.79 -11.06 -12.25
C GLY A 32 -5.48 -10.81 -11.51
N PHE A 33 -5.05 -11.74 -10.65
CA PHE A 33 -3.78 -11.64 -9.94
C PHE A 33 -2.72 -12.54 -10.56
N THR A 34 -1.48 -12.06 -10.56
CA THR A 34 -0.32 -12.91 -10.82
C THR A 34 0.16 -13.58 -9.52
N PRO A 35 0.82 -14.75 -9.60
CA PRO A 35 1.42 -15.38 -8.42
C PRO A 35 2.42 -14.46 -7.69
N VAL A 36 3.13 -13.60 -8.43
CA VAL A 36 4.08 -12.63 -7.86
C VAL A 36 3.34 -11.57 -7.04
N GLN A 37 2.25 -11.01 -7.56
CA GLN A 37 1.44 -10.02 -6.84
C GLN A 37 0.84 -10.60 -5.56
N VAL A 38 0.33 -11.84 -5.59
CA VAL A 38 -0.19 -12.52 -4.39
C VAL A 38 0.91 -12.69 -3.35
N ASN A 39 2.10 -13.13 -3.75
CA ASN A 39 3.22 -13.26 -2.84
C ASN A 39 3.59 -11.91 -2.20
N VAL A 40 3.62 -10.82 -2.98
CA VAL A 40 3.86 -9.47 -2.43
C VAL A 40 2.79 -9.11 -1.41
N ILE A 41 1.50 -9.22 -1.77
CA ILE A 41 0.37 -8.88 -0.90
C ILE A 41 0.39 -9.69 0.41
N SER A 42 0.71 -10.98 0.34
CA SER A 42 0.78 -11.86 1.51
C SER A 42 1.84 -11.45 2.54
N ASN A 43 2.85 -10.70 2.12
CA ASN A 43 3.94 -10.22 2.96
C ASN A 43 3.78 -8.75 3.39
N LEU A 44 2.67 -8.10 3.03
CA LEU A 44 2.38 -6.74 3.45
C LEU A 44 1.74 -6.71 4.84
N PRO A 45 2.11 -5.76 5.71
CA PRO A 45 1.38 -5.51 6.94
C PRO A 45 -0.02 -4.93 6.64
N HIS A 46 -0.97 -5.11 7.56
CA HIS A 46 -2.33 -4.56 7.42
C HIS A 46 -2.37 -3.04 7.18
N SER A 47 -1.40 -2.29 7.72
CA SER A 47 -1.28 -0.84 7.46
C SER A 47 -1.08 -0.54 5.98
N ASP A 48 -0.27 -1.33 5.28
CA ASP A 48 -0.01 -1.14 3.85
C ASP A 48 -1.14 -1.66 2.98
N LEU A 49 -1.81 -2.74 3.40
CA LEU A 49 -3.08 -3.14 2.78
C LEU A 49 -4.13 -2.04 2.86
N TYR A 50 -4.22 -1.37 4.01
CA TYR A 50 -5.12 -0.24 4.17
C TYR A 50 -4.72 0.93 3.26
N LYS A 51 -3.43 1.26 3.14
CA LYS A 51 -2.95 2.25 2.16
C LYS A 51 -3.35 1.88 0.73
N LEU A 52 -3.14 0.62 0.32
CA LEU A 52 -3.55 0.10 -1.00
C LEU A 52 -5.04 0.28 -1.22
N SER A 53 -5.88 -0.07 -0.24
CA SER A 53 -7.33 0.03 -0.37
C SER A 53 -7.83 1.46 -0.64
N ARG A 54 -7.06 2.49 -0.30
CA ARG A 54 -7.43 3.89 -0.56
C ARG A 54 -7.16 4.31 -2.00
N ILE A 55 -6.41 3.52 -2.77
CA ILE A 55 -6.18 3.75 -4.19
C ILE A 55 -7.45 3.35 -4.94
N TYR A 56 -8.07 4.31 -5.63
CA TYR A 56 -9.37 4.11 -6.24
C TYR A 56 -9.33 3.10 -7.40
N LYS A 57 -10.27 2.14 -7.37
CA LYS A 57 -10.44 1.10 -8.41
C LYS A 57 -9.19 0.24 -8.64
N LEU A 58 -8.55 -0.24 -7.57
CA LEU A 58 -7.59 -1.34 -7.68
C LEU A 58 -8.27 -2.66 -8.05
N LEU A 59 -9.52 -2.83 -7.62
CA LEU A 59 -10.37 -3.94 -8.03
C LEU A 59 -11.45 -3.41 -8.96
N ASP A 60 -11.80 -4.23 -9.93
CA ASP A 60 -12.99 -4.09 -10.75
C ASP A 60 -14.09 -4.96 -10.14
N ILE A 61 -15.28 -4.39 -10.00
CA ILE A 61 -16.45 -5.05 -9.42
C ILE A 61 -17.54 -5.02 -10.48
N SER A 62 -18.06 -6.18 -10.85
CA SER A 62 -19.23 -6.32 -11.72
C SER A 62 -20.39 -6.90 -10.91
N ILE A 63 -21.62 -6.51 -11.27
CA ILE A 63 -22.84 -7.03 -10.64
C ILE A 63 -23.75 -7.55 -11.75
N ASN A 64 -24.21 -8.79 -11.59
CA ASN A 64 -25.21 -9.39 -12.44
C ASN A 64 -26.60 -9.16 -11.82
N GLU A 65 -27.36 -8.24 -12.39
CA GLU A 65 -28.69 -7.86 -11.88
C GLU A 65 -29.66 -9.06 -11.80
N ILE A 66 -29.58 -10.00 -12.76
CA ILE A 66 -30.48 -11.17 -12.81
C ILE A 66 -30.24 -12.06 -11.59
N TYR A 67 -28.97 -12.34 -11.27
CA TYR A 67 -28.62 -13.15 -10.10
C TYR A 67 -28.88 -12.41 -8.78
N LEU A 68 -28.64 -11.10 -8.73
CA LEU A 68 -28.97 -10.28 -7.56
C LEU A 68 -30.48 -10.31 -7.29
N THR A 69 -31.29 -10.14 -8.33
CA THR A 69 -32.76 -10.22 -8.23
C THR A 69 -33.20 -11.59 -7.73
N LYS A 70 -32.60 -12.67 -8.25
CA LYS A 70 -32.88 -14.04 -7.80
C LYS A 70 -32.54 -14.22 -6.33
N ALA A 71 -31.39 -13.72 -5.89
CA ALA A 71 -30.96 -13.77 -4.49
C ALA A 71 -31.91 -13.00 -3.57
N ILE A 72 -32.35 -11.81 -3.95
CA ILE A 72 -33.34 -11.00 -3.21
C ILE A 72 -34.66 -11.75 -3.07
N ASN A 73 -35.16 -12.36 -4.15
CA ASN A 73 -36.44 -13.07 -4.12
C ASN A 73 -36.38 -14.32 -3.24
N GLN A 74 -35.32 -15.13 -3.37
CA GLN A 74 -35.10 -16.27 -2.47
C GLN A 74 -34.96 -15.85 -1.01
N ALA A 75 -34.31 -14.71 -0.77
CA ALA A 75 -34.17 -14.17 0.57
C ALA A 75 -35.55 -13.90 1.21
N LYS A 76 -36.45 -13.25 0.46
CA LYS A 76 -37.84 -12.94 0.87
C LYS A 76 -38.68 -14.19 1.12
N GLU A 77 -38.45 -15.24 0.35
CA GLU A 77 -39.13 -16.55 0.50
C GLU A 77 -38.53 -17.40 1.64
N ASN A 78 -37.61 -16.86 2.43
CA ASN A 78 -36.88 -17.58 3.48
C ASN A 78 -36.08 -18.79 2.97
N VAL A 79 -35.75 -18.83 1.68
CA VAL A 79 -34.86 -19.84 1.09
C VAL A 79 -33.42 -19.50 1.45
N ARG A 80 -32.72 -20.44 2.07
CA ARG A 80 -31.33 -20.28 2.54
C ARG A 80 -30.50 -21.48 2.12
N CYS A 81 -29.23 -21.26 1.83
CA CYS A 81 -28.28 -22.35 1.70
C CYS A 81 -28.04 -22.99 3.07
N ARG A 82 -27.98 -24.33 3.12
CA ARG A 82 -27.77 -25.09 4.36
C ARG A 82 -26.32 -25.48 4.59
N SER A 83 -25.46 -25.32 3.59
CA SER A 83 -24.01 -25.55 3.70
C SER A 83 -23.29 -24.26 4.05
N ASP A 84 -22.00 -24.37 4.33
CA ASP A 84 -21.11 -23.23 4.40
C ASP A 84 -21.12 -22.49 3.05
N ILE A 85 -21.17 -21.16 3.13
CA ILE A 85 -21.21 -20.27 1.96
C ILE A 85 -19.85 -19.62 1.84
N GLU A 86 -19.14 -19.95 0.76
CA GLU A 86 -17.90 -19.29 0.41
C GLU A 86 -18.17 -17.78 0.24
N ASN A 87 -17.30 -16.93 0.81
CA ASN A 87 -17.39 -15.47 0.66
C ASN A 87 -18.65 -14.81 1.26
N MET A 88 -19.31 -15.44 2.24
CA MET A 88 -20.49 -14.84 2.89
C MET A 88 -20.21 -13.43 3.44
N ASP A 89 -19.06 -13.21 4.06
CA ASP A 89 -18.67 -11.89 4.59
C ASP A 89 -18.51 -10.84 3.48
N ILE A 90 -17.79 -11.17 2.40
CA ILE A 90 -17.61 -10.29 1.24
C ILE A 90 -18.98 -9.96 0.60
N THR A 91 -19.83 -10.97 0.43
CA THR A 91 -21.19 -10.80 -0.13
C THR A 91 -22.02 -9.87 0.75
N HIS A 92 -22.02 -10.11 2.05
CA HIS A 92 -22.77 -9.32 3.01
C HIS A 92 -22.27 -7.86 3.06
N LYS A 93 -20.95 -7.67 3.04
CA LYS A 93 -20.32 -6.34 3.05
C LYS A 93 -20.60 -5.56 1.77
N LEU A 94 -20.56 -6.22 0.62
CA LEU A 94 -20.94 -5.62 -0.66
C LEU A 94 -22.40 -5.16 -0.62
N LEU A 95 -23.33 -6.03 -0.21
CA LEU A 95 -24.75 -5.69 -0.11
C LEU A 95 -25.01 -4.53 0.85
N ARG A 96 -24.36 -4.51 2.00
CA ARG A 96 -24.47 -3.41 2.97
C ARG A 96 -24.02 -2.09 2.37
N ASN A 97 -22.89 -2.07 1.66
CA ASN A 97 -22.41 -0.87 0.99
C ASN A 97 -23.33 -0.42 -0.14
N LEU A 98 -23.81 -1.36 -0.97
CA LEU A 98 -24.78 -1.07 -2.04
C LEU A 98 -26.08 -0.51 -1.48
N SER A 99 -26.60 -1.08 -0.39
CA SER A 99 -27.82 -0.61 0.28
C SER A 99 -27.65 0.80 0.83
N THR A 100 -26.54 1.05 1.55
CA THR A 100 -26.22 2.37 2.13
C THR A 100 -26.09 3.44 1.04
N LEU A 101 -25.36 3.14 -0.03
CA LEU A 101 -25.17 4.07 -1.15
C LEU A 101 -26.46 4.29 -1.95
N SER A 102 -27.30 3.26 -2.09
CA SER A 102 -28.59 3.38 -2.80
C SER A 102 -29.58 4.29 -2.07
N ALA A 103 -29.45 4.43 -0.74
CA ALA A 103 -30.30 5.33 0.04
C ALA A 103 -29.97 6.82 -0.11
N HIS A 104 -28.83 7.16 -0.74
CA HIS A 104 -28.41 8.54 -0.99
C HIS A 104 -28.69 8.93 -2.45
N GLU A 105 -29.39 10.05 -2.68
CA GLU A 105 -29.87 10.43 -4.02
C GLU A 105 -28.73 10.55 -5.07
N THR A 106 -27.63 11.22 -4.72
CA THR A 106 -26.49 11.42 -5.64
C THR A 106 -25.74 10.12 -5.92
N GLU A 107 -25.48 9.32 -4.89
CA GLU A 107 -24.76 8.05 -4.99
C GLU A 107 -25.60 6.97 -5.70
N SER A 108 -26.93 7.02 -5.56
CA SER A 108 -27.85 6.08 -6.22
C SER A 108 -27.78 6.16 -7.75
N LYS A 109 -27.63 7.38 -8.31
CA LYS A 109 -27.44 7.60 -9.75
C LYS A 109 -26.11 7.03 -10.20
N SER A 110 -25.03 7.34 -9.47
CA SER A 110 -23.69 6.81 -9.78
C SER A 110 -23.62 5.29 -9.68
N LEU A 111 -24.34 4.66 -8.75
CA LEU A 111 -24.45 3.20 -8.65
C LEU A 111 -25.16 2.60 -9.86
N SER A 112 -26.29 3.18 -10.27
CA SER A 112 -27.06 2.72 -11.44
C SER A 112 -26.20 2.76 -12.70
N GLU A 113 -25.46 3.85 -12.92
CA GLU A 113 -24.55 4.00 -14.06
C GLU A 113 -23.36 3.05 -13.99
N LEU A 114 -22.71 2.92 -12.83
CA LEU A 114 -21.49 2.12 -12.70
C LEU A 114 -21.74 0.62 -12.84
N PHE A 115 -22.84 0.13 -12.24
CA PHE A 115 -23.15 -1.31 -12.19
C PHE A 115 -24.27 -1.71 -13.17
N ASN A 116 -24.77 -0.76 -13.98
CA ASN A 116 -25.88 -0.97 -14.91
C ASN A 116 -27.11 -1.59 -14.22
N LEU A 117 -27.46 -1.06 -13.03
CA LEU A 117 -28.58 -1.56 -12.22
C LEU A 117 -29.85 -0.78 -12.52
N SER A 118 -30.96 -1.49 -12.70
CA SER A 118 -32.27 -0.85 -12.86
C SER A 118 -32.70 -0.06 -11.61
N ASN A 119 -33.49 1.00 -11.83
CA ASN A 119 -34.07 1.82 -10.74
C ASN A 119 -34.90 0.99 -9.75
N LYS A 120 -35.49 -0.12 -10.21
CA LYS A 120 -36.23 -1.05 -9.37
C LYS A 120 -35.31 -1.71 -8.34
N ILE A 121 -34.14 -2.17 -8.77
CA ILE A 121 -33.16 -2.80 -7.89
C ILE A 121 -32.51 -1.79 -6.96
N ILE A 122 -32.17 -0.59 -7.45
CA ILE A 122 -31.68 0.50 -6.61
C ILE A 122 -32.69 0.83 -5.49
N SER A 123 -33.98 0.95 -5.83
CA SER A 123 -35.03 1.21 -4.84
C SER A 123 -35.15 0.07 -3.82
N GLN A 124 -35.02 -1.18 -4.26
CA GLN A 124 -35.02 -2.33 -3.36
C GLN A 124 -33.81 -2.29 -2.41
N LEU A 125 -32.60 -2.07 -2.93
CA LEU A 125 -31.37 -1.96 -2.13
C LEU A 125 -31.46 -0.84 -1.10
N ALA A 126 -32.00 0.32 -1.47
CA ALA A 126 -32.19 1.48 -0.58
C ALA A 126 -33.12 1.17 0.62
N SER A 127 -34.06 0.23 0.45
CA SER A 127 -35.00 -0.17 1.50
C SER A 127 -34.51 -1.32 2.40
N MET A 128 -33.34 -1.90 2.11
CA MET A 128 -32.84 -3.07 2.84
C MET A 128 -32.34 -2.71 4.23
N THR A 129 -32.66 -3.56 5.20
CA THR A 129 -32.03 -3.57 6.52
C THR A 129 -30.78 -4.45 6.53
N ILE A 130 -30.00 -4.37 7.61
CA ILE A 130 -28.86 -5.26 7.85
C ILE A 130 -29.30 -6.74 7.88
N GLN A 131 -30.52 -7.03 8.34
CA GLN A 131 -31.04 -8.40 8.36
C GLN A 131 -31.35 -8.89 6.94
N ASP A 132 -31.84 -8.02 6.06
CA ASP A 132 -32.11 -8.35 4.66
C ASP A 132 -30.81 -8.65 3.92
N THR A 133 -29.77 -7.83 4.11
CA THR A 133 -28.47 -8.06 3.45
C THR A 133 -27.84 -9.39 3.90
N LEU A 134 -27.96 -9.73 5.19
CA LEU A 134 -27.50 -11.03 5.69
C LEU A 134 -28.35 -12.20 5.17
N ALA A 135 -29.67 -12.02 5.07
CA ALA A 135 -30.57 -13.02 4.52
C ALA A 135 -30.25 -13.34 3.05
N ILE A 136 -29.95 -12.31 2.25
CA ILE A 136 -29.52 -12.46 0.86
C ILE A 136 -28.16 -13.16 0.79
N ALA A 137 -27.18 -12.75 1.59
CA ALA A 137 -25.88 -13.42 1.63
C ALA A 137 -26.01 -14.91 1.98
N ARG A 138 -26.96 -15.27 2.85
CA ARG A 138 -27.28 -16.66 3.23
C ARG A 138 -27.99 -17.47 2.14
N THR A 139 -28.37 -16.88 1.01
CA THR A 139 -28.87 -17.66 -0.16
C THR A 139 -27.74 -18.40 -0.86
N GLY A 140 -26.49 -17.94 -0.73
CA GLY A 140 -25.33 -18.50 -1.41
C GLY A 140 -25.27 -18.20 -2.91
N ILE A 141 -26.20 -17.38 -3.44
CA ILE A 141 -26.15 -16.97 -4.84
C ILE A 141 -25.08 -15.90 -5.01
N VAL A 142 -24.06 -16.22 -5.81
CA VAL A 142 -23.04 -15.25 -6.24
C VAL A 142 -23.60 -14.43 -7.40
N PHE A 143 -23.73 -13.13 -7.20
CA PHE A 143 -24.26 -12.18 -8.19
C PHE A 143 -23.24 -11.11 -8.58
N TYR A 144 -21.98 -11.29 -8.20
CA TYR A 144 -20.92 -10.32 -8.44
C TYR A 144 -19.65 -11.04 -8.90
N GLU A 145 -18.79 -10.29 -9.58
CA GLU A 145 -17.42 -10.68 -9.89
C GLU A 145 -16.49 -9.59 -9.36
N ILE A 146 -15.40 -9.99 -8.70
CA ILE A 146 -14.37 -9.07 -8.24
C ILE A 146 -13.05 -9.56 -8.83
N SER A 147 -12.42 -8.73 -9.64
CA SER A 147 -11.11 -9.00 -10.23
C SER A 147 -10.16 -7.85 -9.95
N ALA A 148 -8.85 -8.13 -9.92
CA ALA A 148 -7.85 -7.09 -9.87
C ALA A 148 -7.71 -6.39 -11.22
N ASN A 149 -7.59 -5.07 -11.16
CA ASN A 149 -7.15 -4.30 -12.30
C ASN A 149 -5.63 -4.49 -12.45
N GLU A 150 -5.22 -5.31 -13.43
CA GLU A 150 -3.83 -5.75 -13.61
C GLU A 150 -2.81 -4.59 -13.56
N PHE A 151 -3.07 -3.54 -14.35
CA PHE A 151 -2.16 -2.39 -14.46
C PHE A 151 -2.13 -1.55 -13.19
N LYS A 152 -3.30 -1.21 -12.62
CA LYS A 152 -3.36 -0.36 -11.42
C LYS A 152 -2.81 -1.08 -10.20
N LEU A 153 -3.08 -2.38 -10.07
CA LEU A 153 -2.55 -3.18 -8.97
C LEU A 153 -1.03 -3.25 -9.05
N ALA A 154 -0.46 -3.51 -10.23
CA ALA A 154 1.00 -3.55 -10.41
C ALA A 154 1.66 -2.22 -9.99
N MET A 155 1.16 -1.09 -10.51
CA MET A 155 1.68 0.24 -10.15
C MET A 155 1.52 0.55 -8.66
N ALA A 156 0.39 0.18 -8.05
CA ALA A 156 0.13 0.42 -6.64
C ALA A 156 1.03 -0.40 -5.72
N LEU A 157 1.30 -1.66 -6.09
CA LEU A 157 2.22 -2.52 -5.34
C LEU A 157 3.65 -1.99 -5.44
N GLU A 158 4.09 -1.59 -6.63
CA GLU A 158 5.41 -0.98 -6.83
C GLU A 158 5.57 0.30 -5.99
N TYR A 159 4.57 1.18 -6.01
CA TYR A 159 4.55 2.38 -5.18
C TYR A 159 4.67 2.08 -3.68
N ILE A 160 3.92 1.11 -3.16
CA ILE A 160 4.00 0.71 -1.75
C ILE A 160 5.36 0.11 -1.42
N GLN A 161 5.91 -0.73 -2.31
CA GLN A 161 7.23 -1.33 -2.10
C GLN A 161 8.34 -0.28 -2.11
N GLU A 162 8.29 0.71 -3.01
CA GLU A 162 9.24 1.82 -3.03
C GLU A 162 9.10 2.67 -1.76
N SER A 163 7.88 3.03 -1.37
CA SER A 163 7.63 3.78 -0.14
C SER A 163 8.16 3.06 1.09
N ARG A 164 8.03 1.73 1.16
CA ARG A 164 8.61 0.92 2.24
C ARG A 164 10.14 0.91 2.20
N ARG A 165 10.74 0.75 1.02
CA ARG A 165 12.20 0.79 0.87
C ARG A 165 12.76 2.14 1.33
N GLU A 166 12.08 3.24 1.01
CA GLU A 166 12.44 4.57 1.47
C GLU A 166 12.29 4.70 3.00
N GLU A 167 11.18 4.23 3.57
CA GLU A 167 10.96 4.23 5.03
C GLU A 167 12.03 3.41 5.78
N GLU A 168 12.35 2.22 5.28
CA GLU A 168 13.40 1.35 5.83
C GLU A 168 14.80 2.01 5.73
N ALA A 169 15.09 2.67 4.60
CA ALA A 169 16.33 3.41 4.40
C ALA A 169 16.45 4.59 5.40
N ILE A 170 15.37 5.34 5.62
CA ILE A 170 15.30 6.40 6.62
C ILE A 170 15.53 5.85 8.03
N ASN A 171 14.83 4.76 8.38
CA ASN A 171 14.99 4.11 9.68
C ASN A 171 16.45 3.68 9.90
N HIS A 172 17.10 3.12 8.87
CA HIS A 172 18.51 2.78 8.91
C HIS A 172 19.40 4.00 9.19
N LEU A 173 19.18 5.13 8.51
CA LEU A 173 19.93 6.36 8.78
C LEU A 173 19.80 6.80 10.25
N ILE A 174 18.57 6.81 10.78
CA ILE A 174 18.28 7.28 12.14
C ILE A 174 18.95 6.37 13.18
N VAL A 175 18.86 5.05 13.00
CA VAL A 175 19.49 4.06 13.89
C VAL A 175 21.02 4.20 13.88
N LYS A 176 21.61 4.54 12.73
CA LYS A 176 23.06 4.82 12.57
C LYS A 176 23.49 6.22 13.03
N ASP A 177 22.68 6.88 13.84
CA ASP A 177 22.91 8.21 14.41
C ASP A 177 23.21 9.26 13.32
N ALA A 178 22.44 9.24 12.23
CA ALA A 178 22.42 10.33 11.27
C ALA A 178 21.95 11.63 11.94
N SER A 179 22.57 12.74 11.53
CA SER A 179 22.17 14.07 11.99
C SER A 179 20.87 14.52 11.30
N TRP A 180 20.06 15.35 11.96
CA TRP A 180 18.87 15.93 11.33
C TRP A 180 19.19 16.64 10.00
N PRO A 181 20.26 17.47 9.88
CA PRO A 181 20.61 18.09 8.61
C PRO A 181 20.83 17.10 7.47
N MET A 182 21.41 15.92 7.77
CA MET A 182 21.59 14.85 6.78
C MET A 182 20.25 14.29 6.31
N VAL A 183 19.39 13.88 7.25
CA VAL A 183 18.09 13.28 6.90
C VAL A 183 17.21 14.29 6.15
N HIS A 184 17.20 15.55 6.58
CA HIS A 184 16.50 16.63 5.89
C HIS A 184 17.03 16.85 4.46
N ALA A 185 18.35 16.88 4.27
CA ALA A 185 18.94 17.09 2.95
C ALA A 185 18.63 15.93 1.97
N LEU A 186 18.55 14.70 2.48
CA LEU A 186 18.30 13.51 1.66
C LEU A 186 16.83 13.25 1.37
N THR A 187 15.92 13.67 2.26
CA THR A 187 14.49 13.25 2.22
C THR A 187 13.48 14.39 2.35
N GLY A 188 13.93 15.60 2.69
CA GLY A 188 13.03 16.72 3.02
C GLY A 188 12.31 16.59 4.37
N MET A 189 12.65 15.58 5.18
CA MET A 189 11.99 15.33 6.46
C MET A 189 12.07 16.51 7.44
N SER A 190 10.92 16.88 8.01
CA SER A 190 10.83 17.92 9.03
C SER A 190 11.53 17.53 10.35
N ARG A 191 11.97 18.53 11.11
CA ARG A 191 12.63 18.30 12.40
C ARG A 191 11.73 17.61 13.43
N ALA A 192 10.43 17.93 13.44
CA ALA A 192 9.47 17.33 14.36
C ALA A 192 9.33 15.82 14.11
N LEU A 193 9.11 15.43 12.84
CA LEU A 193 9.00 14.03 12.44
C LEU A 193 10.29 13.26 12.72
N PHE A 194 11.45 13.85 12.42
CA PHE A 194 12.75 13.23 12.75
C PHE A 194 12.90 12.95 14.25
N GLN A 195 12.52 13.89 15.12
CA GLN A 195 12.61 13.70 16.58
C GLN A 195 11.64 12.63 17.08
N GLU A 196 10.45 12.54 16.50
CA GLU A 196 9.47 11.51 16.82
C GLU A 196 9.97 10.12 16.41
N MET A 197 10.44 9.96 15.17
CA MET A 197 11.01 8.70 14.68
C MET A 197 12.24 8.27 15.48
N ARG A 198 13.10 9.20 15.87
CA ARG A 198 14.25 8.90 16.72
C ARG A 198 13.84 8.31 18.07
N LYS A 199 12.74 8.79 18.65
CA LYS A 199 12.17 8.26 19.90
C LYS A 199 11.54 6.89 19.68
N SER A 200 10.73 6.72 18.62
CA SER A 200 10.05 5.43 18.36
C SER A 200 11.02 4.30 18.04
N LEU A 201 12.12 4.60 17.35
CA LEU A 201 13.18 3.64 17.01
C LEU A 201 14.16 3.36 18.17
N ASN A 202 13.98 3.99 19.33
CA ASN A 202 14.93 3.93 20.45
C ASN A 202 16.39 4.18 20.02
N ALA A 203 16.58 5.13 19.09
CA ALA A 203 17.88 5.38 18.51
C ALA A 203 18.89 5.84 19.59
N PRO A 204 20.20 5.54 19.42
CA PRO A 204 21.22 5.86 20.42
C PRO A 204 21.16 7.34 20.83
N LYS A 205 21.40 7.66 22.11
CA LYS A 205 21.57 9.07 22.51
C LYS A 205 22.81 9.62 21.82
N THR A 206 22.67 10.71 21.07
CA THR A 206 23.81 11.41 20.47
C THR A 206 24.76 11.83 21.59
N LEU A 207 25.93 11.19 21.66
CA LEU A 207 27.05 11.70 22.45
C LEU A 207 27.41 13.08 21.88
N GLY A 208 27.17 14.14 22.63
CA GLY A 208 27.34 15.52 22.17
C GLY A 208 28.75 15.84 21.69
N GLY A 209 28.87 16.91 20.90
CA GLY A 209 30.14 17.37 20.32
C GLY A 209 30.06 17.54 18.81
N PRO A 210 31.02 18.27 18.20
CA PRO A 210 31.09 18.41 16.75
C PRO A 210 31.40 17.07 16.07
N PRO A 211 31.01 16.87 14.81
CA PRO A 211 31.45 15.72 14.04
C PRO A 211 32.98 15.57 14.05
N ARG A 212 33.50 14.38 14.38
CA ARG A 212 34.93 14.08 14.19
C ARG A 212 35.28 14.07 12.71
N ARG A 213 36.54 14.38 12.40
CA ARG A 213 37.09 14.14 11.06
C ARG A 213 37.38 12.65 10.86
N LEU A 214 37.26 12.21 9.62
CA LEU A 214 37.67 10.87 9.20
C LEU A 214 39.20 10.81 9.15
N THR A 215 39.76 9.63 9.39
CA THR A 215 41.16 9.36 9.06
C THR A 215 41.33 9.19 7.56
N GLU A 216 42.56 9.31 7.06
CA GLU A 216 42.84 9.10 5.62
C GLU A 216 42.39 7.71 5.14
N GLU A 217 42.62 6.67 5.95
CA GLU A 217 42.17 5.31 5.65
C GLU A 217 40.65 5.20 5.56
N GLU A 218 39.92 5.81 6.50
CA GLU A 218 38.45 5.85 6.51
C GLU A 218 37.91 6.61 5.30
N GLU A 219 38.54 7.73 4.93
CA GLU A 219 38.14 8.53 3.77
C GLU A 219 38.34 7.77 2.46
N ILE A 220 39.45 7.05 2.32
CA ILE A 220 39.71 6.17 1.15
C ILE A 220 38.64 5.08 1.05
N ILE A 221 38.31 4.43 2.18
CA ILE A 221 37.26 3.39 2.21
C ILE A 221 35.91 3.98 1.84
N ALA A 222 35.55 5.14 2.42
CA ALA A 222 34.31 5.84 2.12
C ALA A 222 34.21 6.22 0.64
N TRP A 223 35.28 6.78 0.07
CA TRP A 223 35.36 7.19 -1.32
C TRP A 223 35.22 6.00 -2.27
N ASN A 224 35.93 4.90 -2.02
CA ASN A 224 35.83 3.70 -2.83
C ASN A 224 34.41 3.12 -2.82
N SER A 225 33.72 3.17 -1.68
CA SER A 225 32.30 2.79 -1.59
C SER A 225 31.39 3.79 -2.34
N TRP A 226 31.69 5.08 -2.26
CA TRP A 226 30.93 6.15 -2.91
C TRP A 226 30.97 6.06 -4.44
N VAL A 227 32.15 5.80 -5.01
CA VAL A 227 32.36 5.65 -6.46
C VAL A 227 31.66 4.40 -6.99
N LYS A 228 31.75 3.28 -6.26
CA LYS A 228 31.08 2.01 -6.63
C LYS A 228 29.55 2.12 -6.68
N THR A 229 28.98 3.15 -6.08
CA THR A 229 27.53 3.35 -5.98
C THR A 229 27.03 4.55 -6.78
N ALA A 230 27.79 5.01 -7.79
CA ALA A 230 27.44 6.19 -8.60
C ALA A 230 26.07 6.10 -9.30
N ASN A 231 25.56 4.90 -9.57
CA ASN A 231 24.25 4.67 -10.19
C ASN A 231 23.07 4.63 -9.21
N LYS A 232 23.32 4.78 -7.90
CA LYS A 232 22.30 4.72 -6.85
C LYS A 232 21.84 6.11 -6.44
N THR A 233 20.70 6.18 -5.77
CA THR A 233 20.19 7.44 -5.19
C THR A 233 21.13 7.97 -4.09
N PRO A 234 21.14 9.29 -3.83
CA PRO A 234 21.93 9.87 -2.73
C PRO A 234 21.74 9.17 -1.37
N LEU A 235 20.50 8.77 -1.07
CA LEU A 235 20.13 8.06 0.15
C LEU A 235 20.83 6.69 0.23
N GLU A 236 20.70 5.87 -0.81
CA GLU A 236 21.31 4.54 -0.88
C GLU A 236 22.84 4.57 -0.85
N ARG A 237 23.45 5.59 -1.46
CA ARG A 237 24.90 5.79 -1.44
C ARG A 237 25.40 6.06 -0.03
N CYS A 238 24.73 6.96 0.70
CA CYS A 238 25.05 7.24 2.10
C CYS A 238 24.92 6.01 2.99
N ILE A 239 23.87 5.20 2.78
CA ILE A 239 23.68 3.93 3.49
C ILE A 239 24.81 2.94 3.18
N THR A 240 25.20 2.80 1.91
CA THR A 240 26.26 1.86 1.51
C THR A 240 27.61 2.24 2.13
N VAL A 241 27.95 3.55 2.15
CA VAL A 241 29.16 4.02 2.83
C VAL A 241 29.09 3.72 4.34
N SER A 242 27.94 3.97 4.99
CA SER A 242 27.75 3.67 6.40
C SER A 242 27.88 2.18 6.73
N GLN A 243 27.44 1.30 5.83
CA GLN A 243 27.57 -0.15 6.01
C GLN A 243 29.03 -0.60 5.88
N THR A 244 29.80 0.05 5.00
CA THR A 244 31.23 -0.23 4.83
C THR A 244 32.03 0.24 6.05
N LEU A 245 31.67 1.40 6.61
CA LEU A 245 32.26 1.97 7.82
C LEU A 245 31.30 1.80 9.02
N ASN A 246 30.95 0.54 9.30
CA ASN A 246 29.86 0.16 10.21
C ASN A 246 29.98 0.75 11.64
N ASP A 247 31.21 0.99 12.11
CA ASP A 247 31.53 1.47 13.45
C ASP A 247 31.51 3.00 13.57
N ILE A 248 31.32 3.72 12.45
CA ILE A 248 31.28 5.18 12.41
C ILE A 248 29.84 5.65 12.31
N ALA A 249 29.42 6.46 13.29
CA ALA A 249 28.12 7.11 13.24
C ALA A 249 28.01 8.04 12.02
N LEU A 250 26.84 8.03 11.37
CA LEU A 250 26.60 8.78 10.13
C LEU A 250 26.79 10.29 10.28
N ARG A 251 26.54 10.86 11.46
CA ARG A 251 26.86 12.27 11.77
C ARG A 251 28.32 12.65 11.50
N HIS A 252 29.25 11.70 11.63
CA HIS A 252 30.68 11.91 11.41
C HIS A 252 31.07 11.80 9.94
N LEU A 253 30.34 10.98 9.17
CA LEU A 253 30.51 10.83 7.73
C LEU A 253 29.88 11.99 6.95
N TRP A 254 28.79 12.56 7.47
CA TRP A 254 27.98 13.54 6.75
C TRP A 254 28.72 14.76 6.20
N PRO A 255 29.65 15.43 6.92
CA PRO A 255 30.37 16.58 6.37
C PRO A 255 31.05 16.25 5.03
N THR A 256 31.80 15.15 4.98
CA THR A 256 32.49 14.65 3.78
C THR A 256 31.50 14.25 2.69
N LEU A 257 30.47 13.45 3.03
CA LEU A 257 29.47 13.00 2.06
C LEU A 257 28.67 14.17 1.45
N SER A 258 28.35 15.18 2.27
CA SER A 258 27.61 16.36 1.82
C SER A 258 28.40 17.22 0.86
N GLU A 259 29.74 17.25 0.99
CA GLU A 259 30.63 17.96 0.07
C GLU A 259 30.69 17.23 -1.27
N TRP A 260 30.84 15.90 -1.26
CA TRP A 260 30.81 15.10 -2.49
C TRP A 260 29.49 15.22 -3.25
N LEU A 261 28.36 15.20 -2.53
CA LEU A 261 27.03 15.42 -3.11
C LEU A 261 26.90 16.80 -3.79
N LYS A 262 27.44 17.85 -3.16
CA LYS A 262 27.42 19.20 -3.74
C LYS A 262 28.27 19.26 -5.00
N ASN A 263 29.50 18.75 -4.96
CA ASN A 263 30.42 18.78 -6.08
C ASN A 263 29.86 18.03 -7.31
N GLU A 264 29.22 16.89 -7.10
CA GLU A 264 28.53 16.16 -8.17
C GLU A 264 27.35 16.97 -8.74
N SER A 265 26.51 17.55 -7.88
CA SER A 265 25.36 18.35 -8.32
C SER A 265 25.74 19.61 -9.12
N GLU A 266 26.89 20.21 -8.81
CA GLU A 266 27.43 21.36 -9.52
C GLU A 266 28.03 20.94 -10.87
N SER A 267 28.74 19.81 -10.92
CA SER A 267 29.30 19.26 -12.17
C SER A 267 28.23 18.92 -13.21
N VAL A 268 27.07 18.40 -12.78
CA VAL A 268 25.92 18.09 -13.65
C VAL A 268 25.27 19.37 -14.18
N LYS A 269 25.12 20.41 -13.34
CA LYS A 269 24.58 21.70 -13.80
C LYS A 269 25.47 22.40 -14.82
N SER A 270 26.79 22.30 -14.69
CA SER A 270 27.73 22.86 -15.67
C SER A 270 27.76 22.12 -17.01
N SER A 271 27.30 20.86 -17.07
CA SER A 271 27.31 20.05 -18.31
C SER A 271 25.97 20.04 -19.06
N VAL A 272 24.88 20.52 -18.46
CA VAL A 272 23.55 20.70 -19.10
C VAL A 272 23.41 22.10 -19.74
N VAL A 273 24.39 22.98 -19.55
CA VAL A 273 24.50 24.27 -20.27
C VAL A 273 25.33 24.05 -21.54
N ILE A 274 24.73 23.41 -22.56
CA ILE A 274 25.18 23.47 -23.97
C ILE A 274 23.94 23.59 -24.85
#